data_AF-A0A6N7YGY4-F1
#
_entry.id   AF-A0A6N7YGY4-F1
#
_cell.length_a   1.000
_cell.length_b   1.000
_cell.length_c   1.000
_cell.angle_alpha   90.00
_cell.angle_beta   90.00
_cell.angle_gamma   90.00
#
_symmetry.space_group_name_H-M   'P 1'
#
loop_
_entity.id
_entity.type
_entity.pdbx_description
1 polymer ?
#
loop_
_entity_poly.entity_id
_entity_poly.type
_entity_poly.pdbx_seq_one_letter_code
_entity_poly.pdbx_strand_id
1 'polypeptide(L)'
;MTDAQGRRLHACARALAPGATIVEIGSFRGRSAIVLALAAPAGTRIVCIDPHAGSDRGPQEFAPDAALGDADTAAFAANLAAAGVADRVEHVRAFSDAPAAFAAVPGPVELLYVDGAHRYGPALADLTDWGARVAPGGTLLVHDTFSSVGVTLATLRRLLPDPAWSYAGRDGSLARWVRTAGGPPSWAARAADAARVLGQLPWFARNVLLKAVLLARLRPLARLLGHGPADGPWPY
;
A
#
# COMPACT_ATOMS: atom_id res chain seq x y z
N MET A 1 2.90 3.57 8.58
CA MET A 1 1.44 3.78 8.68
C MET A 1 1.07 4.68 9.87
N THR A 2 0.44 5.82 9.62
CA THR A 2 -0.16 6.70 10.66
C THR A 2 -1.55 6.25 11.09
N ASP A 3 -2.10 6.86 12.14
CA ASP A 3 -3.47 6.58 12.59
C ASP A 3 -4.53 6.95 11.55
N ALA A 4 -4.33 8.03 10.79
CA ALA A 4 -5.24 8.40 9.71
C ALA A 4 -5.24 7.34 8.59
N GLN A 5 -4.06 6.85 8.22
CA GLN A 5 -3.90 5.77 7.25
C GLN A 5 -4.53 4.45 7.76
N GLY A 6 -4.30 4.11 9.04
CA GLY A 6 -4.92 2.95 9.67
C GLY A 6 -6.45 3.06 9.71
N ARG A 7 -7.02 4.23 10.01
CA ARG A 7 -8.47 4.46 9.95
C ARG A 7 -9.02 4.30 8.53
N ARG A 8 -8.31 4.78 7.49
CA ARG A 8 -8.73 4.56 6.10
C ARG A 8 -8.72 3.08 5.74
N LEU A 9 -7.65 2.36 6.09
CA LEU A 9 -7.50 0.92 5.84
C LEU A 9 -8.64 0.15 6.52
N HIS A 10 -8.88 0.43 7.80
CA HIS A 10 -9.98 -0.12 8.58
C HIS A 10 -11.34 0.20 7.94
N ALA A 11 -11.58 1.44 7.51
CA ALA A 11 -12.85 1.82 6.91
C ALA A 11 -13.13 1.09 5.60
N CYS A 12 -12.09 0.88 4.77
CA CYS A 12 -12.22 0.14 3.51
C CYS A 12 -12.51 -1.34 3.77
N ALA A 13 -11.79 -1.99 4.70
CA ALA A 13 -12.03 -3.40 5.04
C ALA A 13 -13.41 -3.63 5.67
N ARG A 14 -13.85 -2.75 6.57
CA ARG A 14 -15.18 -2.84 7.22
C ARG A 14 -16.34 -2.71 6.24
N ALA A 15 -16.16 -1.99 5.13
CA ALA A 15 -17.21 -1.74 4.14
C ALA A 15 -17.41 -2.89 3.15
N LEU A 16 -16.61 -3.96 3.25
CA LEU A 16 -16.71 -5.12 2.36
C LEU A 16 -17.97 -5.95 2.65
N ALA A 17 -18.42 -6.69 1.64
CA ALA A 17 -19.44 -7.70 1.81
C ALA A 17 -18.87 -8.95 2.52
N PRO A 18 -19.71 -9.77 3.19
CA PRO A 18 -19.30 -11.08 3.66
C PRO A 18 -18.74 -11.94 2.52
N GLY A 19 -17.71 -12.73 2.80
CA GLY A 19 -17.06 -13.59 1.80
C GLY A 19 -16.12 -12.87 0.81
N ALA A 20 -15.90 -11.56 0.98
CA ALA A 20 -14.91 -10.82 0.20
C ALA A 20 -13.48 -11.35 0.41
N THR A 21 -12.58 -11.02 -0.51
CA THR A 21 -11.15 -11.29 -0.48
C THR A 21 -10.37 -9.98 -0.36
N ILE A 22 -9.52 -9.92 0.66
CA ILE A 22 -8.51 -8.88 0.86
C ILE A 22 -7.15 -9.46 0.51
N VAL A 23 -6.36 -8.72 -0.26
CA VAL A 23 -4.95 -9.02 -0.48
C VAL A 23 -4.09 -7.86 0.01
N GLU A 24 -3.10 -8.16 0.83
CA GLU A 24 -2.03 -7.25 1.21
C GLU A 24 -0.72 -7.71 0.57
N ILE A 25 0.00 -6.79 -0.07
CA ILE A 25 1.37 -7.00 -0.57
C ILE A 25 2.31 -6.14 0.27
N GLY A 26 3.27 -6.79 0.93
CA GLY A 26 4.13 -6.13 1.93
C GLY A 26 3.44 -6.10 3.29
N SER A 27 3.71 -7.13 4.09
CA SER A 27 3.05 -7.36 5.39
C SER A 27 3.97 -7.07 6.57
N PHE A 28 5.29 -7.14 6.36
CA PHE A 28 6.31 -6.90 7.36
C PHE A 28 5.96 -7.60 8.69
N ARG A 29 5.79 -6.84 9.78
CA ARG A 29 5.45 -7.38 11.11
C ARG A 29 3.95 -7.33 11.43
N GLY A 30 3.09 -7.11 10.43
CA GLY A 30 1.65 -7.37 10.50
C GLY A 30 0.79 -6.22 11.03
N ARG A 31 1.30 -5.00 11.17
CA ARG A 31 0.49 -3.88 11.70
C ARG A 31 -0.75 -3.61 10.85
N SER A 32 -0.61 -3.54 9.53
CA SER A 32 -1.71 -3.34 8.58
C SER A 32 -2.58 -4.58 8.46
N ALA A 33 -2.00 -5.78 8.41
CA ALA A 33 -2.72 -7.06 8.47
C ALA A 33 -3.68 -7.14 9.67
N ILE A 34 -3.23 -6.73 10.87
CA ILE A 34 -4.07 -6.68 12.07
C ILE A 34 -5.23 -5.70 11.88
N VAL A 35 -4.97 -4.50 11.34
CA VAL A 35 -6.02 -3.50 11.08
C VAL A 35 -7.07 -4.04 10.10
N LEU A 36 -6.63 -4.71 9.04
CA LEU A 36 -7.53 -5.36 8.07
C LEU A 36 -8.35 -6.46 8.73
N ALA A 37 -7.72 -7.35 9.48
CA ALA A 37 -8.37 -8.49 10.13
C ALA A 37 -9.36 -8.09 11.22
N LEU A 38 -9.07 -7.06 12.01
CA LEU A 38 -10.00 -6.54 13.02
C LEU A 38 -11.24 -5.87 12.39
N ALA A 39 -11.08 -5.27 11.21
CA ALA A 39 -12.13 -4.50 10.55
C ALA A 39 -13.03 -5.34 9.64
N ALA A 40 -12.46 -6.36 8.98
CA ALA A 40 -13.13 -7.12 7.95
C ALA A 40 -14.32 -7.94 8.50
N PRO A 41 -15.44 -8.04 7.77
CA PRO A 41 -16.55 -8.92 8.11
C PRO A 41 -16.13 -10.37 8.37
N ALA A 42 -16.92 -11.10 9.16
CA ALA A 42 -16.71 -12.53 9.32
C ALA A 42 -16.80 -13.25 7.96
N GLY A 43 -15.92 -14.24 7.75
CA GLY A 43 -15.83 -14.97 6.48
C GLY A 43 -15.07 -14.25 5.37
N THR A 44 -14.60 -13.01 5.57
CA THR A 44 -13.66 -12.38 4.64
C THR A 44 -12.34 -13.14 4.64
N ARG A 45 -11.85 -13.49 3.44
CA ARG A 45 -10.54 -14.10 3.24
C ARG A 45 -9.47 -13.03 3.19
N ILE A 46 -8.43 -13.13 4.00
CA ILE A 46 -7.34 -12.14 4.06
C ILE A 46 -6.03 -12.86 3.75
N VAL A 47 -5.40 -12.49 2.64
CA VAL A 47 -4.14 -13.07 2.19
C VAL A 47 -3.06 -11.99 2.23
N CYS A 48 -2.06 -12.23 3.07
CA CYS A 48 -0.90 -11.37 3.29
C CYS A 48 0.30 -11.97 2.55
N ILE A 49 0.84 -11.26 1.56
CA ILE A 49 1.92 -11.73 0.70
C ILE A 49 3.17 -10.91 0.99
N ASP A 50 4.18 -11.57 1.56
CA ASP A 50 5.46 -10.96 1.85
C ASP A 50 6.55 -12.04 1.87
N PRO A 51 7.62 -11.92 1.08
CA PRO A 51 8.69 -12.92 1.08
C PRO A 51 9.40 -13.03 2.43
N HIS A 52 9.36 -11.99 3.26
CA HIS A 52 10.21 -11.86 4.45
C HIS A 52 11.65 -12.28 4.13
N ALA A 53 12.22 -11.65 3.10
CA ALA A 53 13.57 -11.93 2.62
C ALA A 53 14.65 -11.06 3.32
N GLY A 54 14.25 -10.19 4.25
CA GLY A 54 15.15 -9.23 4.90
C GLY A 54 15.63 -8.08 3.99
N SER A 55 15.16 -8.02 2.75
CA SER A 55 15.46 -6.94 1.78
C SER A 55 14.38 -5.87 1.73
N ASP A 56 14.70 -4.74 1.08
CA ASP A 56 13.81 -3.60 0.80
C ASP A 56 13.15 -2.99 2.08
N ARG A 57 13.84 -3.09 3.22
CA ARG A 57 13.34 -2.63 4.54
C ARG A 57 13.46 -1.12 4.78
N GLY A 58 14.29 -0.45 3.99
CA GLY A 58 14.64 0.95 4.22
C GLY A 58 15.81 1.42 3.35
N PRO A 59 16.24 2.68 3.52
CA PRO A 59 17.39 3.20 2.81
C PRO A 59 18.64 2.36 3.12
N GLN A 60 19.30 1.83 2.08
CA GLN A 60 20.50 0.97 2.16
C GLN A 60 20.27 -0.50 2.56
N GLU A 61 19.04 -0.91 2.88
CA GLU A 61 18.70 -2.30 3.22
C GLU A 61 18.14 -3.04 2.00
N PHE A 62 18.90 -3.04 0.90
CA PHE A 62 18.48 -3.64 -0.39
C PHE A 62 18.84 -5.13 -0.50
N ALA A 63 19.88 -5.57 0.20
CA ALA A 63 20.36 -6.94 0.12
C ALA A 63 19.47 -7.85 0.99
N PRO A 64 19.13 -9.06 0.52
CA PRO A 64 18.47 -10.06 1.34
C PRO A 64 19.30 -10.44 2.56
N ASP A 65 18.61 -10.63 3.69
CA ASP A 65 19.16 -11.16 4.94
C ASP A 65 18.15 -12.16 5.51
N ALA A 66 18.50 -13.44 5.42
CA ALA A 66 17.61 -14.51 5.83
C ALA A 66 17.30 -14.47 7.33
N ALA A 67 18.26 -14.08 8.17
CA ALA A 67 18.06 -14.02 9.63
C ALA A 67 17.08 -12.90 9.99
N LEU A 68 17.19 -11.73 9.35
CA LEU A 68 16.20 -10.67 9.50
C LEU A 68 14.82 -11.11 9.00
N GLY A 69 14.76 -11.75 7.84
CA GLY A 69 13.52 -12.28 7.27
C GLY A 69 12.81 -13.30 8.17
N ASP A 70 13.55 -14.24 8.75
CA ASP A 70 13.00 -15.21 9.70
C ASP A 70 12.51 -14.53 10.98
N ALA A 71 13.24 -13.51 11.47
CA ALA A 71 12.81 -12.72 12.61
C ALA A 71 11.51 -11.93 12.34
N ASP A 72 11.31 -11.41 11.13
CA ASP A 72 10.05 -10.74 10.79
C ASP A 72 8.90 -11.71 10.62
N THR A 73 9.16 -12.90 10.07
CA THR A 73 8.15 -13.98 10.02
C THR A 73 7.69 -14.37 11.42
N ALA A 74 8.63 -14.55 12.35
CA ALA A 74 8.32 -14.84 13.74
C ALA A 74 7.54 -13.69 14.40
N ALA A 75 7.96 -12.43 14.18
CA ALA A 75 7.30 -11.27 14.72
C ALA A 75 5.89 -11.06 14.14
N PHE A 76 5.70 -11.29 12.84
CA PHE A 76 4.40 -11.24 12.17
C PHE A 76 3.42 -12.22 12.83
N ALA A 77 3.82 -13.49 12.97
CA ALA A 77 2.99 -14.52 13.61
C ALA A 77 2.68 -14.18 15.08
N ALA A 78 3.68 -13.74 15.85
CA ALA A 78 3.51 -13.37 17.25
C ALA A 78 2.56 -12.17 17.42
N ASN A 79 2.65 -11.16 16.56
CA ASN A 79 1.78 -9.99 16.61
C ASN A 79 0.34 -10.32 16.26
N LEU A 80 0.11 -11.17 15.23
CA LEU A 80 -1.25 -11.64 14.90
C LEU A 80 -1.86 -12.44 16.05
N ALA A 81 -1.07 -13.30 16.69
CA ALA A 81 -1.52 -14.07 17.85
C ALA A 81 -1.86 -13.16 19.04
N ALA A 82 -1.00 -12.20 19.35
CA ALA A 82 -1.23 -11.22 20.42
C ALA A 82 -2.47 -10.35 20.16
N ALA A 83 -2.79 -10.06 18.89
CA ALA A 83 -3.99 -9.34 18.49
C ALA A 83 -5.25 -10.23 18.38
N GLY A 84 -5.13 -11.55 18.54
CA GLY A 84 -6.26 -12.48 18.47
C GLY A 84 -6.86 -12.64 17.06
N VAL A 85 -6.04 -12.46 16.01
CA VAL A 85 -6.49 -12.52 14.60
C VAL A 85 -5.69 -13.49 13.74
N ALA A 86 -4.84 -14.32 14.35
CA ALA A 86 -3.97 -15.26 13.63
C ALA A 86 -4.74 -16.26 12.76
N ASP A 87 -5.93 -16.67 13.17
CA ASP A 87 -6.82 -17.56 12.43
C ASP A 87 -7.54 -16.87 11.24
N ARG A 88 -7.51 -15.53 11.20
CA ARG A 88 -8.16 -14.74 10.14
C ARG A 88 -7.25 -14.40 8.97
N VAL A 89 -5.95 -14.64 9.07
CA VAL A 89 -4.94 -14.19 8.11
C VAL A 89 -4.16 -15.37 7.56
N GLU A 90 -4.17 -15.52 6.24
CA GLU A 90 -3.31 -16.45 5.52
C GLU A 90 -2.01 -15.73 5.12
N HIS A 91 -0.86 -16.15 5.65
CA HIS A 91 0.44 -15.61 5.27
C HIS A 91 1.07 -16.45 4.15
N VAL A 92 1.36 -15.80 3.04
CA VAL A 92 2.06 -16.39 1.90
C VAL A 92 3.48 -15.82 1.88
N ARG A 93 4.43 -16.62 2.36
CA ARG A 93 5.85 -16.25 2.40
C ARG A 93 6.50 -16.40 1.02
N ALA A 94 6.17 -15.50 0.10
CA ALA A 94 6.69 -15.47 -1.27
C ALA A 94 6.75 -14.05 -1.82
N PHE A 95 7.55 -13.83 -2.87
CA PHE A 95 7.47 -12.61 -3.66
C PHE A 95 6.10 -12.50 -4.34
N SER A 96 5.62 -11.28 -4.55
CA SER A 96 4.31 -11.01 -5.15
C SER A 96 4.20 -11.45 -6.61
N ASP A 97 5.33 -11.61 -7.31
CA ASP A 97 5.42 -12.11 -8.68
C ASP A 97 5.61 -13.64 -8.75
N ALA A 98 5.72 -14.33 -7.61
CA ALA A 98 5.93 -15.77 -7.58
C ALA A 98 4.61 -16.54 -7.87
N PRO A 99 4.68 -17.70 -8.56
CA PRO A 99 3.50 -18.53 -8.82
C PRO A 99 2.71 -18.91 -7.56
N ALA A 100 3.40 -19.10 -6.43
CA ALA A 100 2.77 -19.41 -5.15
C ALA A 100 1.84 -18.28 -4.65
N ALA A 101 2.20 -17.01 -4.90
CA ALA A 101 1.39 -15.86 -4.53
C ALA A 101 0.08 -15.84 -5.33
N PHE A 102 0.15 -16.05 -6.64
CA PHE A 102 -1.04 -16.14 -7.49
C PHE A 102 -1.89 -17.38 -7.19
N ALA A 103 -1.27 -18.54 -6.94
CA ALA A 103 -1.99 -19.76 -6.59
C ALA A 103 -2.78 -19.61 -5.27
N ALA A 104 -2.21 -18.89 -4.30
CA ALA A 104 -2.90 -18.57 -3.06
C ALA A 104 -4.10 -17.65 -3.28
N VAL A 105 -4.27 -16.95 -4.40
CA VAL A 105 -5.45 -16.12 -4.63
C VAL A 105 -6.01 -16.46 -6.01
N PRO A 106 -6.92 -17.45 -6.14
CA PRO A 106 -7.44 -17.83 -7.45
C PRO A 106 -8.56 -16.90 -7.97
N GLY A 107 -9.23 -16.18 -7.06
CA GLY A 107 -10.43 -15.39 -7.35
C GLY A 107 -10.18 -13.88 -7.52
N PRO A 108 -11.27 -13.10 -7.70
CA PRO A 108 -11.24 -11.64 -7.68
C PRO A 108 -10.87 -11.11 -6.28
N VAL A 109 -10.41 -9.86 -6.24
CA VAL A 109 -9.99 -9.18 -5.02
C VAL A 109 -10.86 -7.94 -4.79
N GLU A 110 -11.61 -7.88 -3.70
CA GLU A 110 -12.47 -6.72 -3.39
C GLU A 110 -11.68 -5.57 -2.76
N LEU A 111 -10.58 -5.88 -2.07
CA LEU A 111 -9.65 -4.89 -1.52
C LEU A 111 -8.20 -5.34 -1.71
N LEU A 112 -7.43 -4.57 -2.48
CA LEU A 112 -6.00 -4.73 -2.63
C LEU A 112 -5.27 -3.60 -1.90
N TYR A 113 -4.36 -3.95 -0.99
CA TYR A 113 -3.45 -3.02 -0.33
C TYR A 113 -2.00 -3.31 -0.76
N VAL A 114 -1.34 -2.32 -1.36
CA VAL A 114 0.05 -2.42 -1.85
C VAL A 114 0.94 -1.53 -0.99
N ASP A 115 1.84 -2.15 -0.23
CA ASP A 115 2.84 -1.55 0.69
C ASP A 115 4.14 -2.38 0.67
N GLY A 116 4.48 -2.91 -0.50
CA GLY A 116 5.67 -3.74 -0.72
C GLY A 116 6.91 -2.93 -1.08
N ALA A 117 7.52 -3.25 -2.21
CA ALA A 117 8.76 -2.60 -2.63
C ALA A 117 8.53 -1.17 -3.15
N HIS A 118 9.39 -0.23 -2.72
CA HIS A 118 9.28 1.19 -3.07
C HIS A 118 9.96 1.59 -4.38
N ARG A 119 10.58 0.63 -5.08
CA ARG A 119 11.24 0.84 -6.37
C ARG A 119 10.22 0.83 -7.50
N TYR A 120 10.45 1.63 -8.54
CA TYR A 120 9.51 1.79 -9.65
C TYR A 120 9.11 0.46 -10.31
N GLY A 121 10.08 -0.41 -10.64
CA GLY A 121 9.83 -1.67 -11.34
C GLY A 121 8.91 -2.61 -10.54
N PRO A 122 9.30 -3.02 -9.33
CA PRO A 122 8.46 -3.85 -8.46
C PRO A 122 7.08 -3.25 -8.17
N ALA A 123 7.01 -1.95 -7.82
CA ALA A 123 5.74 -1.29 -7.57
C ALA A 123 4.84 -1.28 -8.83
N LEU A 124 5.42 -1.07 -10.01
CA LEU A 124 4.67 -1.11 -11.27
C LEU A 124 4.15 -2.52 -11.57
N ALA A 125 4.93 -3.57 -11.28
CA ALA A 125 4.52 -4.95 -11.43
C ALA A 125 3.34 -5.28 -10.50
N ASP A 126 3.42 -4.93 -9.21
CA ASP A 126 2.33 -5.12 -8.25
C ASP A 126 1.04 -4.42 -8.72
N LEU A 127 1.13 -3.13 -9.11
CA LEU A 127 -0.02 -2.38 -9.60
C LEU A 127 -0.59 -2.92 -10.91
N THR A 128 0.22 -3.62 -11.71
CA THR A 128 -0.21 -4.19 -12.99
C THR A 128 -0.88 -5.55 -12.77
N ASP A 129 -0.16 -6.48 -12.15
CA ASP A 129 -0.55 -7.88 -12.07
C ASP A 129 -1.63 -8.10 -11.02
N TRP A 130 -1.48 -7.50 -9.84
CA TRP A 130 -2.48 -7.58 -8.78
C TRP A 130 -3.63 -6.59 -9.00
N GLY A 131 -3.33 -5.41 -9.55
CA GLY A 131 -4.37 -4.43 -9.93
C GLY A 131 -5.37 -4.99 -10.94
N ALA A 132 -4.93 -5.82 -11.90
CA ALA A 132 -5.82 -6.48 -12.86
C ALA A 132 -6.85 -7.41 -12.22
N ARG A 133 -6.57 -7.89 -10.99
CA ARG A 133 -7.38 -8.87 -10.27
C ARG A 133 -8.38 -8.24 -9.30
N VAL A 134 -8.32 -6.92 -9.13
CA VAL A 134 -9.31 -6.19 -8.33
C VAL A 134 -10.66 -6.30 -9.01
N ALA A 135 -11.70 -6.67 -8.27
CA ALA A 135 -13.06 -6.79 -8.77
C ALA A 135 -13.58 -5.43 -9.31
N PRO A 136 -14.49 -5.39 -10.29
CA PRO A 136 -15.23 -4.17 -10.60
C PRO A 136 -15.92 -3.63 -9.33
N GLY A 137 -15.75 -2.34 -9.04
CA GLY A 137 -16.19 -1.72 -7.77
C GLY A 137 -15.25 -1.95 -6.58
N GLY A 138 -14.23 -2.79 -6.75
CA GLY A 138 -13.21 -3.08 -5.73
C GLY A 138 -12.29 -1.89 -5.48
N THR A 139 -11.60 -1.92 -4.34
CA THR A 139 -10.72 -0.84 -3.88
C THR A 139 -9.26 -1.24 -4.00
N LEU A 140 -8.43 -0.33 -4.50
CA LEU A 140 -6.97 -0.40 -4.46
C LEU A 140 -6.44 0.71 -3.55
N LEU A 141 -5.67 0.34 -2.55
CA LEU A 141 -4.93 1.24 -1.66
C LEU A 141 -3.43 1.09 -1.97
N VAL A 142 -2.76 2.21 -2.23
CA VAL A 142 -1.31 2.22 -2.54
C VAL A 142 -0.62 3.10 -1.51
N HIS A 143 0.16 2.48 -0.63
CA HIS A 143 0.99 3.21 0.32
C HIS A 143 2.17 3.88 -0.40
N ASP A 144 2.77 4.87 0.24
CA ASP A 144 3.89 5.65 -0.26
C ASP A 144 3.71 6.37 -1.60
N THR A 145 2.45 6.53 -2.01
CA THR A 145 2.07 7.40 -3.12
C THR A 145 2.28 8.85 -2.71
N PHE A 146 2.98 9.60 -3.55
CA PHE A 146 3.41 10.98 -3.31
C PHE A 146 4.43 11.17 -2.17
N SER A 147 5.02 10.10 -1.62
CA SER A 147 6.18 10.16 -0.69
C SER A 147 7.39 9.37 -1.20
N SER A 148 7.18 8.38 -2.05
CA SER A 148 8.22 7.64 -2.79
C SER A 148 8.20 7.99 -4.28
N VAL A 149 9.36 8.32 -4.85
CA VAL A 149 9.49 8.59 -6.30
C VAL A 149 9.09 7.38 -7.13
N GLY A 150 9.57 6.19 -6.75
CA GLY A 150 9.29 4.95 -7.49
C GLY A 150 7.80 4.62 -7.52
N VAL A 151 7.16 4.61 -6.34
CA VAL A 151 5.73 4.29 -6.20
C VAL A 151 4.84 5.36 -6.85
N THR A 152 5.20 6.65 -6.70
CA THR A 152 4.45 7.75 -7.32
C THR A 152 4.48 7.64 -8.85
N LEU A 153 5.66 7.41 -9.43
CA LEU A 153 5.77 7.25 -10.89
C LEU A 153 5.05 5.99 -11.38
N ALA A 154 5.13 4.87 -10.66
CA ALA A 154 4.39 3.65 -11.00
C ALA A 154 2.87 3.89 -10.97
N THR A 155 2.37 4.57 -9.95
CA THR A 155 0.96 4.95 -9.80
C THR A 155 0.49 5.85 -10.95
N LEU A 156 1.25 6.91 -11.26
CA LEU A 156 0.93 7.82 -12.36
C LEU A 156 1.01 7.11 -13.71
N ARG A 157 1.92 6.17 -13.89
CA ARG A 157 2.07 5.42 -15.15
C ARG A 157 0.96 4.40 -15.35
N ARG A 158 0.51 3.73 -14.29
CA ARG A 158 -0.41 2.59 -14.37
C ARG A 158 -1.87 2.96 -14.15
N LEU A 159 -2.17 3.77 -13.15
CA LEU A 159 -3.55 4.02 -12.73
C LEU A 159 -4.15 5.26 -13.40
N LEU A 160 -3.38 6.36 -13.47
CA LEU A 160 -3.88 7.64 -13.97
C LEU A 160 -4.40 7.60 -15.44
N PRO A 161 -3.71 6.97 -16.42
CA PRO A 161 -4.22 6.93 -17.79
C PRO A 161 -5.30 5.86 -18.01
N ASP A 162 -5.45 4.89 -17.10
CA ASP A 162 -6.33 3.74 -17.29
C ASP A 162 -7.77 4.07 -16.85
N PRO A 163 -8.76 4.05 -17.77
CA PRO A 163 -10.16 4.34 -17.45
C PRO A 163 -10.80 3.32 -16.50
N ALA A 164 -10.17 2.16 -16.28
CA ALA A 164 -10.62 1.20 -15.28
C ALA A 164 -10.44 1.69 -13.84
N TRP A 165 -9.73 2.80 -13.61
CA TRP A 165 -9.45 3.32 -12.28
C TRP A 165 -10.00 4.74 -12.09
N SER A 166 -10.62 4.97 -10.93
CA SER A 166 -11.00 6.30 -10.47
C SER A 166 -10.30 6.66 -9.18
N TYR A 167 -9.77 7.88 -9.10
CA TYR A 167 -9.07 8.35 -7.90
C TYR A 167 -10.09 8.72 -6.81
N ALA A 168 -9.90 8.19 -5.60
CA ALA A 168 -10.82 8.33 -4.48
C ALA A 168 -10.21 9.06 -3.27
N GLY A 169 -9.13 9.81 -3.50
CA GLY A 169 -8.45 10.62 -2.48
C GLY A 169 -7.29 9.90 -1.79
N ARG A 170 -6.74 10.53 -0.73
CA ARG A 170 -5.62 10.00 0.05
C ARG A 170 -5.69 10.42 1.52
N ASP A 171 -4.99 9.68 2.38
CA ASP A 171 -4.62 10.09 3.73
C ASP A 171 -3.09 10.00 3.88
N GLY A 172 -2.42 11.15 3.99
CA GLY A 172 -0.96 11.20 3.88
C GLY A 172 -0.49 10.57 2.56
N SER A 173 0.45 9.62 2.63
CA SER A 173 0.93 8.90 1.45
C SER A 173 0.06 7.72 0.99
N LEU A 174 -1.07 7.43 1.66
CA LEU A 174 -1.95 6.32 1.31
C LEU A 174 -3.00 6.78 0.31
N ALA A 175 -2.79 6.50 -0.98
CA ALA A 175 -3.74 6.81 -2.04
C ALA A 175 -4.80 5.72 -2.20
N ARG A 176 -6.05 6.12 -2.44
CA ARG A 176 -7.16 5.21 -2.72
C ARG A 176 -7.63 5.36 -4.16
N TRP A 177 -7.84 4.22 -4.80
CA TRP A 177 -8.42 4.08 -6.12
C TRP A 177 -9.57 3.09 -6.06
N VAL A 178 -10.57 3.29 -6.91
CA VAL A 178 -11.69 2.36 -7.07
C VAL A 178 -11.69 1.88 -8.50
N ARG A 179 -11.84 0.57 -8.69
CA ARG A 179 -11.98 0.00 -10.02
C ARG A 179 -13.37 0.29 -10.54
N THR A 180 -13.48 0.92 -11.70
CA THR A 180 -14.76 1.30 -12.30
C THR A 180 -15.67 0.07 -12.46
N ALA A 181 -16.90 0.17 -11.96
CA ALA A 181 -17.95 -0.81 -12.22
C ALA A 181 -18.76 -0.35 -13.45
N GLY A 182 -18.85 -1.21 -14.48
CA GLY A 182 -19.60 -0.92 -15.71
C GLY A 182 -18.76 -0.30 -16.83
N GLY A 183 -19.36 0.62 -17.59
CA GLY A 183 -18.72 1.28 -18.73
C GLY A 183 -17.64 2.28 -18.32
N PRO A 184 -16.77 2.70 -19.26
CA PRO A 184 -15.70 3.65 -18.96
C PRO A 184 -16.27 4.99 -18.46
N PRO A 185 -15.60 5.66 -17.51
CA PRO A 185 -16.04 6.96 -17.00
C PRO A 185 -16.01 8.00 -18.12
N SER A 186 -16.85 9.04 -17.99
CA SER A 186 -16.84 10.16 -18.92
C SER A 186 -15.47 10.85 -18.96
N TRP A 187 -15.15 11.48 -20.09
CA TRP A 187 -13.89 12.24 -20.22
C TRP A 187 -13.77 13.32 -19.14
N ALA A 188 -14.90 13.95 -18.74
CA ALA A 188 -14.94 14.98 -17.71
C ALA A 188 -14.59 14.41 -16.32
N ALA A 189 -15.11 13.22 -15.99
CA ALA A 189 -14.74 12.53 -14.75
C ALA A 189 -13.24 12.16 -14.75
N ARG A 190 -12.71 11.69 -15.87
CA ARG A 190 -11.27 11.40 -16.02
C ARG A 190 -10.41 12.64 -15.87
N ALA A 191 -10.82 13.76 -16.46
CA ALA A 191 -10.11 15.03 -16.32
C ALA A 191 -10.13 15.54 -14.88
N ALA A 192 -11.26 15.39 -14.17
CA ALA A 192 -11.37 15.73 -12.76
C ALA A 192 -10.45 14.86 -11.88
N ASP A 193 -10.39 13.55 -12.12
CA ASP A 193 -9.46 12.63 -11.44
C ASP A 193 -8.01 13.04 -11.67
N ALA A 194 -7.66 13.34 -12.92
CA ALA A 194 -6.32 13.81 -13.25
C ALA A 194 -5.98 15.12 -12.57
N ALA A 195 -6.88 16.10 -12.57
CA ALA A 195 -6.66 17.36 -11.86
C ALA A 195 -6.46 17.14 -10.35
N ARG A 196 -7.24 16.24 -9.73
CA ARG A 196 -7.09 15.90 -8.30
C ARG A 196 -5.76 15.23 -7.97
N VAL A 197 -5.27 14.35 -8.84
CA VAL A 197 -3.96 13.69 -8.71
C VAL A 197 -2.83 14.69 -8.94
N LEU A 198 -2.89 15.48 -10.02
CA LEU A 198 -1.89 16.50 -10.32
C LEU A 198 -1.82 17.58 -9.25
N GLY A 199 -2.96 17.92 -8.63
CA GLY A 199 -3.02 18.81 -7.47
C GLY A 199 -2.26 18.30 -6.24
N GLN A 200 -1.87 17.02 -6.20
CA GLN A 200 -1.00 16.48 -5.13
C GLN A 200 0.50 16.65 -5.42
N LEU A 201 0.89 17.02 -6.65
CA LEU A 201 2.30 17.15 -7.01
C LEU A 201 3.08 18.19 -6.20
N PRO A 202 2.50 19.31 -5.74
CA PRO A 202 3.20 20.21 -4.81
C PRO A 202 3.55 19.52 -3.48
N TRP A 203 2.65 18.68 -2.94
CA TRP A 203 2.92 17.89 -1.73
C TRP A 203 4.03 16.86 -1.99
N PHE A 204 3.98 16.18 -3.14
CA PHE A 204 5.04 15.25 -3.56
C PHE A 204 6.40 15.95 -3.69
N ALA A 205 6.45 17.10 -4.38
CA ALA A 205 7.68 17.86 -4.55
C ALA A 205 8.26 18.31 -3.21
N ARG A 206 7.42 18.78 -2.28
CA ARG A 206 7.82 19.07 -0.90
C ARG A 206 8.43 17.84 -0.23
N ASN A 207 7.84 16.65 -0.40
CA ASN A 207 8.35 15.44 0.22
C ASN A 207 9.69 14.99 -0.36
N VAL A 208 9.86 15.05 -1.68
CA VAL A 208 11.15 14.75 -2.30
C VAL A 208 12.21 15.73 -1.82
N LEU A 209 11.89 17.03 -1.73
CA LEU A 209 12.80 18.05 -1.21
C LEU A 209 13.19 17.77 0.25
N LEU A 210 12.22 17.49 1.13
CA LEU A 210 12.52 17.21 2.52
C LEU A 210 13.40 15.96 2.66
N LYS A 211 13.12 14.90 1.88
CA LYS A 211 13.95 13.69 1.85
C LYS A 211 15.39 14.00 1.42
N ALA A 212 15.58 14.84 0.40
CA ALA A 212 16.90 15.28 -0.04
C ALA A 212 17.64 16.09 1.05
N VAL A 213 16.94 17.01 1.72
CA VAL A 213 17.48 17.82 2.82
C VAL A 213 17.91 16.95 4.01
N LEU A 214 17.09 15.96 4.37
CA LEU A 214 17.38 15.02 5.46
C LEU A 214 18.58 14.12 5.13
N LEU A 215 18.67 13.62 3.89
CA LEU A 215 19.84 12.85 3.42
C LEU A 215 21.12 13.70 3.43
N ALA A 216 21.02 14.99 3.09
CA ALA A 216 22.11 15.94 3.18
C ALA A 216 22.45 16.39 4.61
N ARG A 217 21.74 15.87 5.63
CA ARG A 217 21.88 16.21 7.07
C ARG A 217 21.67 17.70 7.40
N LEU A 218 20.95 18.44 6.55
CA LEU A 218 20.66 19.87 6.72
C LEU A 218 19.44 20.12 7.62
N ARG A 219 19.51 19.65 8.88
CA ARG A 219 18.39 19.67 9.84
C ARG A 219 17.73 21.04 10.09
N PRO A 220 18.45 22.19 10.12
CA PRO A 220 17.81 23.50 10.26
C PRO A 220 16.85 23.83 9.09
N LEU A 221 17.18 23.39 7.89
CA LEU A 221 16.37 23.62 6.68
C LEU A 221 15.11 22.72 6.67
N ALA A 222 15.17 21.52 7.25
CA ALA A 222 14.00 20.66 7.41
C ALA A 222 12.91 21.32 8.29
N ARG A 223 13.30 22.07 9.33
CA ARG A 223 12.35 22.81 10.19
C ARG A 223 11.65 23.93 9.44
N LEU A 224 12.36 24.64 8.57
CA LEU A 224 11.79 25.68 7.69
C LEU A 224 10.79 25.13 6.66
N LEU A 225 10.95 23.88 6.24
CA LEU A 225 10.01 23.18 5.35
C LEU A 225 8.80 22.57 6.10
N GLY A 226 8.64 22.93 7.38
CA GLY A 226 7.53 22.48 8.22
C GLY A 226 7.68 21.04 8.70
N HIS A 227 8.91 20.61 9.02
CA HIS A 227 9.16 19.37 9.77
C HIS A 227 9.60 19.73 11.20
N GLY A 228 8.63 19.73 12.11
CA GLY A 228 8.80 19.89 13.55
C GLY A 228 8.80 18.56 14.31
N PRO A 229 9.12 18.58 15.61
CA PRO A 229 9.16 17.39 16.47
C PRO A 229 7.80 16.67 16.62
N ALA A 230 6.69 17.34 16.29
CA ALA A 230 5.33 16.84 16.40
C ALA A 230 4.83 16.09 15.15
N ASP A 231 5.54 16.16 14.03
CA ASP A 231 5.07 15.62 12.73
C ASP A 231 5.25 14.11 12.58
N GLY A 232 5.54 13.39 13.67
CA GLY A 232 5.79 11.96 13.64
C GLY A 232 7.03 11.56 12.83
N PRO A 233 7.25 10.25 12.62
CA PRO A 233 8.33 9.77 11.77
C PRO A 233 8.01 10.06 10.30
N TRP A 234 8.83 10.90 9.67
CA TRP A 234 8.86 11.07 8.22
C TRP A 234 8.88 9.72 7.47
N PRO A 235 8.15 9.53 6.36
CA PRO A 235 7.24 10.45 5.64
C PRO A 235 5.74 10.27 5.98
N TYR A 236 5.42 9.69 7.13
CA TYR A 236 4.09 9.16 7.45
C TYR A 236 3.13 10.21 8.01
#